data_AF-A0A086N3D5-F1
#
_entry.id   AF-A0A086N3D5-F1
#
_cell.length_a   1.000
_cell.length_b   1.000
_cell.length_c   1.000
_cell.angle_alpha   90.00
_cell.angle_beta   90.00
_cell.angle_gamma   90.00
#
_symmetry.space_group_name_H-M   'P 1'
#
loop_
_entity.id
_entity.type
_entity.pdbx_description
1 polymer ?
#
loop_
_entity_poly.entity_id
_entity_poly.type
_entity_poly.pdbx_seq_one_letter_code
_entity_poly.pdbx_strand_id
1 'polypeptide(L)' 'MTSTPRELRRRHLAALRTPPLACGHRDPIRCAVVPHGRSSYGLTVRELLAERSRLLTAGWTPGEVDTRLNAREAIAA' A
#
# COMPACT_ATOMS: atom_id res chain seq x y z
N MET A 1 12.27 -7.08 9.38
CA MET A 1 12.87 -5.72 9.38
C MET A 1 11.75 -4.72 9.18
N THR A 2 11.54 -3.82 10.14
CA THR A 2 10.56 -2.73 10.07
C THR A 2 11.00 -1.68 9.04
N SER A 3 10.04 -1.10 8.32
CA SER A 3 10.34 -0.04 7.33
C SER A 3 10.93 1.21 7.96
N THR A 4 11.85 1.84 7.25
CA THR A 4 12.50 3.07 7.73
C THR A 4 11.54 4.27 7.65
N PRO A 5 11.65 5.29 8.52
CA PRO A 5 10.79 6.48 8.46
C PRO A 5 10.78 7.19 7.09
N ARG A 6 11.90 7.17 6.37
CA ARG A 6 12.01 7.75 5.02
C ARG A 6 11.20 6.97 3.99
N GLU A 7 11.17 5.65 4.12
CA GLU A 7 10.41 4.77 3.25
C GLU A 7 8.91 4.92 3.51
N LEU A 8 8.51 4.96 4.79
CA LEU A 8 7.13 5.25 5.20
C LEU A 8 6.63 6.57 4.60
N ARG A 9 7.45 7.63 4.68
CA ARG A 9 7.13 8.94 4.12
C ARG A 9 6.98 8.91 2.61
N ARG A 10 7.85 8.19 1.88
CA ARG A 10 7.75 8.06 0.41
C ARG A 10 6.44 7.38 0.00
N ARG A 11 6.08 6.28 0.65
CA ARG A 11 4.84 5.56 0.35
C ARG A 11 3.60 6.41 0.68
N HIS A 12 3.62 7.11 1.81
CA HIS A 12 2.55 8.04 2.17
C HIS A 12 2.38 9.17 1.14
N LEU A 13 3.48 9.75 0.64
CA LEU A 13 3.42 10.79 -0.40
C LEU A 13 2.91 10.25 -1.73
N ALA A 14 3.28 9.02 -2.13
CA ALA A 14 2.76 8.38 -3.34
C ALA A 14 1.23 8.25 -3.27
N ALA A 15 0.71 7.80 -2.12
CA ALA A 15 -0.73 7.68 -1.88
C ALA A 15 -1.50 9.00 -1.94
N LEU A 16 -0.89 10.10 -1.48
CA LEU A 16 -1.50 11.43 -1.57
C LEU A 16 -1.64 11.90 -3.03
N ARG A 17 -0.75 11.45 -3.92
CA ARG A 17 -0.80 11.78 -5.36
C ARG A 17 -1.81 10.92 -6.13
N THR A 18 -2.18 9.76 -5.61
CA THR A 18 -3.21 8.90 -6.23
C THR A 18 -4.60 9.31 -5.77
N PRO A 19 -5.61 9.37 -6.66
CA PRO A 19 -6.99 9.59 -6.25
C PRO A 19 -7.45 8.59 -5.17
N PRO A 20 -8.31 9.01 -4.23
CA PRO A 20 -8.88 8.10 -3.23
C PRO A 20 -9.72 7.00 -3.89
N LEU A 21 -9.91 5.89 -3.18
CA LEU A 21 -10.81 4.83 -3.57
C LEU A 21 -12.26 5.32 -3.51
N ALA A 22 -13.19 4.57 -4.11
CA ALA A 22 -14.62 4.89 -4.07
C ALA A 22 -15.16 5.05 -2.63
N CYS A 23 -14.56 4.33 -1.67
CA CYS A 23 -14.86 4.43 -0.24
C CYS A 23 -14.25 5.67 0.46
N GLY A 24 -13.61 6.59 -0.28
CA GLY A 24 -12.96 7.79 0.25
C GLY A 24 -11.56 7.58 0.86
N HIS A 25 -11.19 6.34 1.17
CA HIS A 25 -9.86 6.02 1.69
C HIS A 25 -8.79 5.98 0.60
N ARG A 26 -7.58 6.41 0.92
CA ARG A 26 -6.39 6.26 0.04
C ARG A 26 -5.64 4.95 0.30
N ASP A 27 -5.72 4.47 1.53
CA ASP A 27 -5.07 3.23 1.95
C ASP A 27 -6.00 2.03 1.68
N PRO A 28 -5.58 1.06 0.84
CA PRO A 28 -6.38 -0.12 0.55
C PRO A 28 -6.65 -1.01 1.77
N ILE A 29 -5.78 -1.01 2.79
CA ILE A 29 -6.05 -1.75 4.04
C ILE A 29 -7.15 -1.09 4.86
N ARG A 30 -7.27 0.25 4.80
CA ARG A 30 -8.31 0.99 5.53
C ARG A 30 -9.68 0.97 4.85
N CYS A 31 -9.75 0.63 3.56
CA CYS A 31 -11.01 0.51 2.83
C CYS A 31 -11.75 -0.81 3.12
N ALA A 32 -11.02 -1.87 3.48
CA ALA A 32 -11.57 -3.20 3.67
C ALA A 32 -11.85 -3.49 5.15
N VAL A 33 -12.92 -2.93 5.74
CA VAL A 33 -13.63 -3.48 6.92
C VAL A 33 -12.77 -3.89 8.16
N VAL A 34 -11.51 -3.47 8.28
CA VAL A 34 -10.64 -3.80 9.43
C VAL A 34 -10.48 -2.56 10.30
N PRO A 35 -10.99 -2.56 11.54
CA PRO A 35 -10.79 -1.45 12.45
C PRO A 35 -9.31 -1.36 12.82
N HIS A 36 -8.70 -0.19 12.60
CA HIS A 36 -7.39 0.18 13.14
C HIS A 36 -6.18 -0.71 12.79
N GLY A 37 -6.14 -1.27 11.59
CA GLY A 37 -4.94 -1.97 11.08
C GLY A 37 -3.76 -1.04 10.74
N ARG A 38 -2.54 -1.60 10.75
CA ARG A 38 -1.33 -0.95 10.19
C ARG A 38 -1.66 -0.45 8.78
N SER A 39 -1.24 0.77 8.49
CA SER A 39 -1.34 1.30 7.13
C SER A 39 -0.55 0.42 6.16
N SER A 40 -1.03 0.27 4.93
CA SER A 40 -0.26 -0.39 3.86
C SER A 40 1.10 0.28 3.62
N TYR A 41 1.22 1.56 3.98
CA TYR A 41 2.48 2.32 3.94
C TYR A 41 3.43 1.96 5.08
N GLY A 42 2.92 1.35 6.15
CA GLY A 42 3.64 0.87 7.34
C GLY A 42 4.19 -0.55 7.25
N LEU A 43 3.89 -1.27 6.16
CA LEU A 43 4.23 -2.68 6.02
C LEU A 43 5.72 -2.91 5.78
N THR A 44 6.27 -3.96 6.38
CA THR A 44 7.56 -4.52 5.98
C THR A 44 7.50 -5.04 4.55
N VAL A 45 8.65 -5.24 3.89
CA VAL A 45 8.70 -5.77 2.50
C VAL A 45 7.93 -7.09 2.37
N ARG A 46 8.08 -8.01 3.33
CA ARG A 46 7.34 -9.28 3.35
C ARG A 46 5.82 -9.09 3.43
N GLU A 47 5.37 -8.19 4.30
CA GLU A 47 3.94 -7.87 4.44
C GLU A 47 3.41 -7.13 3.20
N LEU A 48 4.21 -6.27 2.58
CA LEU A 48 3.88 -5.56 1.35
C LEU A 48 3.69 -6.53 0.18
N LEU A 49 4.53 -7.57 0.08
CA LEU A 49 4.38 -8.64 -0.92
C LEU A 49 3.09 -9.43 -0.69
N ALA A 50 2.77 -9.79 0.55
CA ALA A 50 1.52 -10.46 0.88
C ALA A 50 0.30 -9.59 0.53
N GLU A 51 0.36 -8.30 0.83
CA GLU A 51 -0.71 -7.34 0.52
C GLU A 51 -0.86 -7.12 -0.99
N ARG A 52 0.25 -7.03 -1.72
CA ARG A 52 0.25 -6.99 -3.19
C ARG A 52 -0.47 -8.20 -3.77
N SER A 53 -0.14 -9.42 -3.32
CA SER A 53 -0.82 -10.63 -3.75
C SER A 53 -2.31 -10.61 -3.41
N ARG A 54 -2.67 -10.17 -2.19
CA ARG A 54 -4.08 -10.02 -1.78
C ARG A 54 -4.87 -9.10 -2.71
N LEU A 55 -4.32 -7.94 -3.06
CA LEU A 55 -4.98 -6.96 -3.93
C LEU A 55 -5.09 -7.47 -5.37
N LEU A 56 -4.06 -8.13 -5.89
CA LEU A 56 -4.12 -8.78 -7.20
C LEU A 56 -5.22 -9.85 -7.25
N THR A 57 -5.33 -10.69 -6.22
CA THR A 57 -6.43 -11.68 -6.11
C THR A 57 -7.80 -11.02 -5.96
N ALA A 58 -7.88 -9.83 -5.35
CA ALA A 58 -9.10 -9.03 -5.27
C ALA A 58 -9.47 -8.32 -6.59
N GLY A 59 -8.73 -8.55 -7.68
CA GLY A 59 -9.03 -8.04 -9.02
C GLY A 59 -8.39 -6.70 -9.36
N TRP A 60 -7.46 -6.20 -8.53
CA TRP A 60 -6.74 -4.96 -8.82
C TRP A 60 -5.70 -5.18 -9.90
N THR A 61 -5.49 -4.18 -10.75
CA THR A 61 -4.44 -4.28 -11.78
C THR A 61 -3.05 -4.10 -11.15
N PRO A 62 -2.00 -4.72 -11.72
CA PRO A 62 -0.63 -4.55 -11.22
C PRO A 62 -0.20 -3.08 -11.14
N GLY A 63 -0.58 -2.26 -12.13
CA GLY A 63 -0.27 -0.83 -12.14
C GLY A 63 -0.93 -0.04 -11.02
N GLU A 64 -2.18 -0.37 -10.67
CA GLU A 64 -2.88 0.25 -9.54
C GLU A 64 -2.26 -0.12 -8.21
N VAL A 65 -1.90 -1.39 -8.03
CA VAL A 65 -1.27 -1.87 -6.81
C VAL A 65 0.11 -1.23 -6.62
N ASP A 66 0.93 -1.21 -7.68
CA ASP A 66 2.27 -0.62 -7.62
C ASP A 66 2.21 0.90 -7.36
N THR A 67 1.28 1.62 -8.02
CA THR A 67 1.10 3.07 -7.84
C THR A 67 0.67 3.40 -6.41
N ARG A 68 -0.29 2.66 -5.86
CA ARG A 68 -0.87 2.97 -4.55
C ARG A 68 0.01 2.52 -3.39
N LEU A 69 0.71 1.40 -3.52
CA LEU A 69 1.60 0.89 -2.47
C LEU A 69 3.04 1.41 -2.59
N ASN A 70 3.39 2.04 -3.73
CA ASN A 70 4.77 2.27 -4.16
C ASN A 70 5.61 0.98 -4.08
N ALA A 71 4.99 -0.16 -4.42
CA ALA A 71 5.58 -1.48 -4.20
C ALA A 71 6.82 -1.72 -5.04
N ARG A 72 6.85 -1.13 -6.24
CA ARG A 72 7.95 -1.29 -7.18
C ARG A 72 9.25 -0.66 -6.68
N GLU A 73 9.19 0.51 -6.05
CA GLU A 73 10.37 1.14 -5.42
C GLU A 73 10.75 0.47 -4.09
N ALA A 74 9.77 -0.04 -3.34
CA ALA A 74 10.01 -0.67 -2.03
C ALA A 74 10.56 -2.11 -2.13
N ILE A 75 10.26 -2.84 -3.21
CA ILE A 75 10.79 -4.19 -3.46
C ILE A 75 12.18 -4.14 -4.13
N ALA A 76 12.48 -3.07 -4.87
CA ALA A 76 13.76 -2.89 -5.56
C ALA A 76 14.88 -2.29 -4.69
N ALA A 77 14.58 -1.90 -3.45
CA ALA A 77 15.50 -1.30 -2.48
C ALA A 77 15.95 -2.31 -1.42
#